data_AF-A0A9D5Q5F6-F1
#
_entry.id   AF-A0A9D5Q5F6-F1
#
_cell.length_a   1.000
_cell.length_b   1.000
_cell.length_c   1.000
_cell.angle_alpha   90.00
_cell.angle_beta   90.00
_cell.angle_gamma   90.00
#
_symmetry.space_group_name_H-M   'P 1'
#
loop_
_entity.id
_entity.type
_entity.pdbx_description
1 polymer ?
#
loop_
_entity_poly.entity_id
_entity_poly.type
_entity_poly.pdbx_seq_one_letter_code
_entity_poly.pdbx_strand_id
1 'polypeptide(L)'
;MSNATPGIAEDDTQRKILELKHQILEIQNQGELGFTNINFCSEIRGLGMYTPLPDNTIPGDEFYVYYEPVNPYTQVQDGTYRIHLTQDLYILDTEGTVLFGKEGLLEFSYETVSPVLDIHMTNTITLTGASPGTYVWKAVLHDHLRGTSAQTTKEFIVE
;
A
#
# COMPACT_ATOMS: atom_id res chain seq x y z
N MET A 1 -23.14 -22.62 -43.09
CA MET A 1 -21.87 -23.08 -42.52
C MET A 1 -21.63 -22.25 -41.27
N SER A 2 -21.79 -22.87 -40.10
CA SER A 2 -21.64 -22.21 -38.80
C SER A 2 -20.21 -22.47 -38.32
N ASN A 3 -19.41 -21.41 -38.18
CA ASN A 3 -18.16 -21.47 -37.44
C ASN A 3 -18.48 -21.09 -36.00
N ALA A 4 -18.73 -22.08 -35.16
CA ALA A 4 -18.66 -21.90 -33.72
C ALA A 4 -17.19 -21.82 -33.32
N THR A 5 -16.76 -20.66 -32.85
CA THR A 5 -15.51 -20.52 -32.09
C THR A 5 -15.63 -21.41 -30.85
N PRO A 6 -14.66 -22.30 -30.54
CA PRO A 6 -14.71 -23.06 -29.31
C PRO A 6 -14.54 -22.09 -28.15
N GLY A 7 -15.63 -21.81 -27.43
CA GLY A 7 -15.56 -21.19 -26.12
C GLY A 7 -14.80 -22.16 -25.23
N ILE A 8 -13.63 -21.73 -24.74
CA ILE A 8 -12.92 -22.44 -23.68
C ILE A 8 -13.91 -22.48 -22.51
N ALA A 9 -14.40 -23.67 -22.17
CA ALA A 9 -15.18 -23.86 -20.96
C ALA A 9 -14.35 -23.30 -19.80
N GLU A 10 -14.90 -22.34 -19.04
CA GLU A 10 -14.30 -21.90 -17.78
C GLU A 10 -14.00 -23.13 -16.94
N ASP A 11 -12.72 -23.47 -16.81
CA ASP A 11 -12.21 -24.56 -16.00
C ASP A 11 -12.83 -24.45 -14.59
N ASP A 12 -13.50 -25.51 -14.13
CA ASP A 12 -14.14 -25.57 -12.81
C ASP A 12 -13.17 -25.11 -11.70
N THR A 13 -11.88 -25.33 -11.90
CA THR A 13 -10.80 -24.85 -11.04
C THR A 13 -10.74 -23.31 -10.96
N GLN A 14 -10.82 -22.61 -12.10
CA GLN A 14 -10.76 -21.15 -12.14
C GLN A 14 -11.98 -20.51 -11.46
N ARG A 15 -13.17 -21.11 -11.65
CA ARG A 15 -14.37 -20.71 -10.91
C ARG A 15 -14.17 -20.87 -9.42
N LYS A 16 -13.62 -22.00 -8.99
CA LYS A 16 -13.37 -22.25 -7.56
C LYS A 16 -12.35 -21.27 -6.97
N ILE A 17 -11.30 -20.93 -7.72
CA ILE A 17 -10.33 -19.92 -7.32
C ILE A 17 -11.01 -18.57 -7.13
N LEU A 18 -11.88 -18.15 -8.07
CA LEU A 18 -12.60 -16.89 -7.96
C LEU A 18 -13.51 -16.85 -6.72
N GLU A 19 -14.26 -17.92 -6.45
CA GLU A 19 -15.06 -18.03 -5.22
C GLU A 19 -14.21 -17.86 -3.96
N LEU A 20 -13.02 -18.46 -3.92
CA LEU A 20 -12.11 -18.33 -2.79
C LEU A 20 -11.58 -16.90 -2.65
N LYS A 21 -11.27 -16.22 -3.76
CA LYS A 21 -10.87 -14.81 -3.73
C LYS A 21 -12.00 -13.93 -3.18
N HIS A 22 -13.25 -14.20 -3.51
CA HIS A 22 -14.39 -13.48 -2.93
C HIS A 22 -14.51 -13.72 -1.42
N GLN A 23 -14.33 -14.96 -0.96
CA GLN A 23 -14.32 -15.25 0.48
C GLN A 23 -13.18 -14.52 1.21
N ILE A 24 -12.00 -14.40 0.59
CA ILE A 24 -10.90 -13.61 1.14
C ILE A 24 -11.32 -12.14 1.23
N LEU A 25 -11.91 -11.56 0.18
CA LEU A 25 -12.38 -10.17 0.20
C LEU A 25 -13.46 -9.93 1.26
N GLU A 26 -14.38 -10.88 1.49
CA GLU A 26 -15.40 -10.77 2.54
C GLU A 26 -14.76 -10.73 3.93
N ILE A 27 -13.76 -11.57 4.19
CA ILE A 27 -13.00 -11.57 5.45
C ILE A 27 -12.18 -10.28 5.58
N GLN A 28 -11.49 -9.88 4.52
CA GLN A 28 -10.69 -8.66 4.46
C GLN A 28 -11.55 -7.43 4.80
N ASN A 29 -12.73 -7.29 4.19
CA ASN A 29 -13.64 -6.17 4.40
C ASN A 29 -14.21 -6.09 5.83
N GLN A 30 -14.11 -7.16 6.62
CA GLN A 30 -14.48 -7.16 8.05
C GLN A 30 -13.33 -6.68 8.93
N GLY A 31 -12.09 -6.87 8.50
CA GLY A 31 -10.89 -6.48 9.24
C GLY A 31 -10.69 -4.97 9.34
N GLU A 32 -9.84 -4.53 10.26
CA GLU A 32 -9.47 -3.12 10.41
C GLU A 32 -8.39 -2.74 9.41
N LEU A 33 -8.51 -1.53 8.83
CA LEU A 33 -7.47 -0.96 7.97
C LEU A 33 -6.17 -0.83 8.77
N GLY A 34 -5.04 -1.15 8.15
CA GLY A 34 -3.75 -1.06 8.81
C GLY A 34 -2.57 -1.05 7.85
N PHE A 35 -1.40 -1.31 8.41
CA PHE A 35 -0.14 -1.40 7.70
C PHE A 35 0.58 -2.69 8.09
N THR A 36 1.26 -3.30 7.12
CA THR A 36 2.22 -4.38 7.37
C THR A 36 3.45 -4.19 6.50
N ASN A 37 4.50 -4.96 6.79
CA ASN A 37 5.73 -5.02 6.00
C ASN A 37 6.41 -3.65 5.76
N ILE A 38 6.44 -2.79 6.78
CA ILE A 38 7.02 -1.44 6.68
C ILE A 38 8.55 -1.49 6.68
N ASN A 39 9.17 -1.15 5.55
CA ASN A 39 10.61 -1.22 5.35
C ASN A 39 11.16 0.06 4.72
N PHE A 40 12.31 0.53 5.21
CA PHE A 40 13.10 1.51 4.49
C PHE A 40 13.99 0.75 3.50
N CYS A 41 14.09 1.26 2.28
CA CYS A 41 14.67 0.54 1.16
C CYS A 41 15.58 1.44 0.36
N SER A 42 16.64 0.84 -0.20
CA SER A 42 17.46 1.47 -1.24
C SER A 42 16.86 1.29 -2.64
N GLU A 43 15.95 0.35 -2.80
CA GLU A 43 15.29 0.06 -4.08
C GLU A 43 13.95 -0.64 -3.83
N ILE A 44 12.92 -0.28 -4.60
CA ILE A 44 11.63 -0.98 -4.67
C ILE A 44 11.29 -1.22 -6.14
N ARG A 45 11.02 -2.48 -6.49
CA ARG A 45 10.65 -2.93 -7.86
C ARG A 45 9.20 -3.38 -7.96
N GLY A 46 8.55 -3.66 -6.85
CA GLY A 46 7.16 -4.11 -6.79
C GLY A 46 6.80 -4.78 -5.46
N LEU A 47 5.61 -5.39 -5.42
CA LEU A 47 5.09 -6.13 -4.27
C LEU A 47 6.07 -7.24 -3.86
N GLY A 48 6.58 -7.16 -2.62
CA GLY A 48 7.57 -8.09 -2.07
C GLY A 48 8.94 -8.05 -2.76
N MET A 49 9.17 -7.10 -3.67
CA MET A 49 10.38 -7.00 -4.50
C MET A 49 11.15 -5.73 -4.15
N TYR A 50 11.79 -5.70 -3.00
CA TYR A 50 12.56 -4.55 -2.52
C TYR A 50 13.89 -4.97 -1.88
N THR A 51 14.82 -4.02 -1.77
CA THR A 51 16.08 -4.18 -1.06
C THR A 51 16.03 -3.32 0.20
N PRO A 52 15.81 -3.91 1.39
CA PRO A 52 15.75 -3.14 2.63
C PRO A 52 17.12 -2.55 2.97
N LEU A 53 17.12 -1.38 3.61
CA LEU A 53 18.31 -0.87 4.28
C LEU A 53 18.70 -1.84 5.42
N PRO A 54 20.01 -2.05 5.67
CA PRO A 54 20.47 -2.99 6.69
C PRO A 54 20.04 -2.59 8.10
N ASP A 55 19.85 -1.29 8.33
CA ASP A 55 19.30 -0.67 9.52
C ASP A 55 18.38 0.49 9.11
N ASN A 56 17.93 1.29 10.08
CA ASN A 56 17.13 2.48 9.80
C ASN A 56 17.99 3.74 9.55
N THR A 57 19.27 3.58 9.22
CA THR A 57 20.19 4.68 8.92
C THR A 57 20.15 5.00 7.43
N ILE A 58 19.99 6.27 7.08
CA ILE A 58 19.84 6.71 5.71
C ILE A 58 21.21 7.12 5.16
N PRO A 59 21.77 6.38 4.19
CA PRO A 59 23.16 6.57 3.73
C PRO A 59 23.35 7.75 2.76
N GLY A 60 22.31 8.56 2.51
CA GLY A 60 22.35 9.66 1.55
C GLY A 60 21.08 10.51 1.56
N ASP A 61 20.90 11.32 0.52
CA ASP A 61 19.81 12.30 0.48
C ASP A 61 18.46 11.72 0.07
N GLU A 62 18.41 10.48 -0.43
CA GLU A 62 17.16 9.85 -0.87
C GLU A 62 17.06 8.41 -0.38
N PHE A 63 15.86 8.03 0.04
CA PHE A 63 15.51 6.64 0.33
C PHE A 63 14.03 6.38 0.02
N TYR A 64 13.66 5.10 0.04
CA TYR A 64 12.29 4.68 -0.20
C TYR A 64 11.68 4.06 1.05
N VAL A 65 10.35 4.16 1.18
CA VAL A 65 9.57 3.44 2.19
C VAL A 65 8.61 2.52 1.49
N TYR A 66 8.76 1.22 1.69
CA TYR A 66 7.83 0.18 1.27
C TYR A 66 6.86 -0.12 2.41
N TYR A 67 5.58 -0.26 2.12
CA TYR A 67 4.59 -0.81 3.05
C TYR A 67 3.41 -1.41 2.30
N GLU A 68 2.65 -2.26 2.99
CA GLU A 68 1.47 -2.92 2.47
C GLU A 68 0.25 -2.51 3.30
N PRO A 69 -0.80 -1.94 2.68
CA PRO A 69 -2.10 -1.77 3.33
C PRO A 69 -2.68 -3.11 3.79
N VAL A 70 -3.08 -3.18 5.05
CA VAL A 70 -3.81 -4.31 5.61
C VAL A 70 -5.30 -4.02 5.54
N ASN A 71 -6.07 -4.98 5.04
CA ASN A 71 -7.53 -4.91 4.94
C ASN A 71 -8.12 -3.66 4.25
N PRO A 72 -7.61 -3.24 3.07
CA PRO A 72 -8.27 -2.19 2.31
C PRO A 72 -9.67 -2.67 1.89
N TYR A 73 -10.68 -1.81 2.03
CA TYR A 73 -12.02 -2.15 1.63
C TYR A 73 -12.10 -2.28 0.10
N THR A 74 -12.60 -3.43 -0.34
CA THR A 74 -12.90 -3.67 -1.76
C THR A 74 -14.40 -3.68 -1.95
N GLN A 75 -14.91 -2.70 -2.69
CA GLN A 75 -16.29 -2.71 -3.16
C GLN A 75 -16.38 -3.62 -4.38
N VAL A 76 -17.30 -4.59 -4.35
CA VAL A 76 -17.61 -5.46 -5.49
C VAL A 76 -18.98 -5.08 -6.03
N GLN A 77 -19.05 -4.64 -7.29
CA GLN A 77 -20.29 -4.25 -7.94
C GLN A 77 -20.24 -4.56 -9.44
N ASP A 78 -21.27 -5.22 -9.97
CA ASP A 78 -21.44 -5.48 -11.41
C ASP A 78 -20.20 -6.12 -12.09
N GLY A 79 -19.51 -7.02 -11.37
CA GLY A 79 -18.31 -7.69 -11.84
C GLY A 79 -17.02 -6.84 -11.78
N THR A 80 -17.07 -5.66 -11.19
CA THR A 80 -15.91 -4.79 -10.94
C THR A 80 -15.52 -4.78 -9.48
N TYR A 81 -14.22 -4.55 -9.23
CA TYR A 81 -13.62 -4.44 -7.90
C TYR A 81 -13.02 -3.05 -7.77
N ARG A 82 -13.44 -2.32 -6.75
CA ARG A 82 -13.02 -0.94 -6.52
C ARG A 82 -12.34 -0.80 -5.17
N ILE A 83 -11.19 -0.15 -5.18
CA ILE A 83 -10.41 0.22 -4.00
C ILE A 83 -10.04 1.69 -4.17
N HIS A 84 -10.19 2.49 -3.11
CA HIS A 84 -9.80 3.89 -3.11
C HIS A 84 -9.12 4.26 -1.79
N LEU A 85 -7.79 4.39 -1.86
CA LEU A 85 -6.96 4.79 -0.74
C LEU A 85 -6.22 6.09 -1.05
N THR A 86 -6.04 6.94 -0.04
CA THR A 86 -5.02 8.02 -0.09
C THR A 86 -4.09 7.91 1.10
N GLN A 87 -2.87 8.43 0.96
CA GLN A 87 -1.91 8.46 2.05
C GLN A 87 -1.35 9.87 2.28
N ASP A 88 -1.41 10.31 3.53
CA ASP A 88 -0.75 11.49 4.05
C ASP A 88 0.63 11.12 4.60
N LEU A 89 1.64 11.92 4.27
CA LEU A 89 3.01 11.73 4.74
C LEU A 89 3.43 12.85 5.67
N TYR A 90 4.06 12.51 6.79
CA TYR A 90 4.71 13.45 7.68
C TYR A 90 6.12 12.97 8.05
N ILE A 91 7.04 13.92 8.19
CA ILE A 91 8.34 13.73 8.83
C ILE A 91 8.33 14.56 10.10
N LEU A 92 8.64 13.93 11.23
CA LEU A 92 8.67 14.57 12.54
C LEU A 92 10.06 14.50 13.16
N ASP A 93 10.33 15.40 14.10
CA ASP A 93 11.41 15.19 15.07
C ASP A 93 11.01 14.19 16.17
N THR A 94 11.92 13.90 17.10
CA THR A 94 11.68 12.98 18.21
C THR A 94 10.75 13.52 19.30
N GLU A 95 10.45 14.83 19.28
CA GLU A 95 9.46 15.46 20.17
C GLU A 95 8.05 15.41 19.57
N GLY A 96 7.91 14.97 18.31
CA GLY A 96 6.65 14.90 17.59
C GLY A 96 6.29 16.19 16.85
N THR A 97 7.22 17.14 16.71
CA THR A 97 7.04 18.32 15.88
C THR A 97 7.07 17.93 14.43
N VAL A 98 6.06 18.37 13.66
CA VAL A 98 6.02 18.16 12.21
C VAL A 98 7.04 19.08 11.52
N LEU A 99 8.07 18.48 10.92
CA LEU A 99 9.07 19.17 10.12
C LEU A 99 8.66 19.27 8.64
N PHE A 100 7.94 18.26 8.17
CA PHE A 100 7.34 18.20 6.85
C PHE A 100 6.01 17.46 6.91
N GLY A 101 5.02 17.92 6.13
CA GLY A 101 3.72 17.27 6.02
C GLY A 101 3.12 17.51 4.65
N LYS A 102 2.55 16.45 4.06
CA LYS A 102 1.77 16.52 2.84
C LYS A 102 0.62 15.53 2.89
N GLU A 103 -0.58 16.06 3.02
CA GLU A 103 -1.83 15.32 2.91
C GLU A 103 -2.07 14.88 1.45
N GLY A 104 -2.68 13.71 1.27
CA GLY A 104 -2.99 13.16 -0.06
C GLY A 104 -1.76 13.04 -0.96
N LEU A 105 -0.59 12.72 -0.39
CA LEU A 105 0.66 12.60 -1.15
C LEU A 105 0.55 11.50 -2.20
N LEU A 106 -0.04 10.36 -1.83
CA LEU A 106 -0.31 9.23 -2.71
C LEU A 106 -1.81 8.99 -2.81
N GLU A 107 -2.22 8.55 -3.99
CA GLU A 107 -3.57 8.06 -4.27
C GLU A 107 -3.48 6.72 -4.98
N PHE A 108 -4.28 5.78 -4.51
CA PHE A 108 -4.48 4.46 -5.10
C PHE A 108 -5.97 4.29 -5.36
N SER A 109 -6.40 4.60 -6.58
CA SER A 109 -7.79 4.46 -7.02
C SER A 109 -7.83 3.51 -8.20
N TYR A 110 -8.30 2.28 -7.94
CA TYR A 110 -8.43 1.24 -8.97
C TYR A 110 -9.85 0.77 -9.13
N GLU A 111 -10.17 0.47 -10.38
CA GLU A 111 -11.36 -0.25 -10.80
C GLU A 111 -10.90 -1.38 -11.73
N THR A 112 -11.06 -2.63 -11.29
CA THR A 112 -10.55 -3.80 -12.00
C THR A 112 -11.66 -4.79 -12.31
N VAL A 113 -11.45 -5.64 -13.31
CA VAL A 113 -12.35 -6.76 -13.67
C VAL A 113 -11.98 -8.07 -12.97
N SER A 114 -10.92 -8.06 -12.16
CA SER A 114 -10.46 -9.20 -11.37
C SER A 114 -10.09 -8.75 -9.94
N PRO A 115 -10.25 -9.62 -8.93
CA PRO A 115 -9.93 -9.28 -7.54
C PRO A 115 -8.45 -8.89 -7.37
N VAL A 116 -8.20 -7.80 -6.64
CA VAL A 116 -6.87 -7.40 -6.14
C VAL A 116 -6.84 -7.70 -4.65
N LEU A 117 -5.94 -8.59 -4.23
CA LEU A 117 -5.83 -9.02 -2.83
C LEU A 117 -4.63 -8.39 -2.13
N ASP A 118 -3.52 -8.26 -2.84
CA ASP A 118 -2.27 -7.76 -2.29
C ASP A 118 -1.89 -6.45 -2.97
N ILE A 119 -1.57 -5.44 -2.15
CA ILE A 119 -1.23 -4.08 -2.59
C ILE A 119 0.02 -3.65 -1.82
N HIS A 120 0.92 -2.94 -2.50
CA HIS A 120 1.98 -2.20 -1.85
C HIS A 120 1.89 -0.73 -2.22
N MET A 121 2.44 0.11 -1.37
CA MET A 121 2.61 1.53 -1.62
C MET A 121 4.05 1.92 -1.30
N THR A 122 4.50 2.98 -1.97
CA THR A 122 5.90 3.42 -1.90
C THR A 122 5.96 4.92 -1.67
N ASN A 123 6.71 5.35 -0.67
CA ASN A 123 7.16 6.74 -0.58
C ASN A 123 8.59 6.88 -1.10
N THR A 124 8.86 7.96 -1.82
CA THR A 124 10.23 8.46 -2.06
C THR A 124 10.44 9.66 -1.15
N ILE A 125 11.48 9.64 -0.34
CA ILE A 125 11.80 10.69 0.62
C ILE A 125 13.16 11.26 0.26
N THR A 126 13.19 12.58 0.03
CA THR A 126 14.41 13.33 -0.20
C THR A 126 14.68 14.25 0.99
N LEU A 127 15.87 14.16 1.56
CA LEU A 127 16.31 14.81 2.80
C LEU A 127 17.22 16.02 2.54
N THR A 128 17.04 16.71 1.41
CA THR A 128 17.93 17.84 1.04
C THR A 128 17.99 18.89 2.15
N GLY A 129 19.16 19.03 2.78
CA GLY A 129 19.41 19.98 3.86
C GLY A 129 18.95 19.54 5.25
N ALA A 130 18.54 18.28 5.44
CA ALA A 130 18.29 17.72 6.76
C ALA A 130 19.60 17.68 7.57
N SER A 131 19.54 18.05 8.84
CA SER A 131 20.70 17.93 9.74
C SER A 131 20.84 16.48 10.21
N PRO A 132 22.06 16.03 10.55
CA PRO A 132 22.24 14.72 11.18
C PRO A 132 21.40 14.59 12.45
N GLY A 133 20.73 13.45 12.64
CA GLY A 133 19.84 13.22 13.77
C GLY A 133 18.79 12.13 13.54
N THR A 134 17.95 11.92 14.54
CA THR A 134 16.83 10.97 14.49
C THR A 134 15.54 11.67 14.11
N TYR A 135 14.79 11.04 13.22
CA TYR A 135 13.52 11.52 12.70
C TYR A 135 12.47 10.40 12.70
N VAL A 136 11.21 10.79 12.60
CA VAL A 136 10.08 9.86 12.52
C VAL A 136 9.40 10.01 11.17
N TRP A 137 9.33 8.92 10.42
CA TRP A 137 8.39 8.80 9.29
C TRP A 137 7.01 8.46 9.85
N LYS A 138 5.98 9.20 9.46
CA LYS A 138 4.59 8.92 9.79
C LYS A 138 3.74 8.88 8.53
N ALA A 139 2.94 7.84 8.40
CA ALA A 139 1.90 7.74 7.38
C ALA A 139 0.52 7.65 8.01
N VAL A 140 -0.45 8.32 7.37
CA VAL A 140 -1.89 8.12 7.62
C VAL A 140 -2.51 7.63 6.33
N LEU A 141 -3.13 6.46 6.36
CA LEU A 141 -3.82 5.87 5.23
C LEU A 141 -5.33 6.08 5.43
N HIS A 142 -5.99 6.56 4.38
CA HIS A 142 -7.43 6.78 4.35
C HIS A 142 -8.07 5.83 3.35
N ASP A 143 -9.11 5.12 3.78
CA ASP A 143 -9.98 4.34 2.91
C ASP A 143 -11.26 5.12 2.66
N HIS A 144 -11.42 5.62 1.44
CA HIS A 144 -12.51 6.51 1.05
C HIS A 144 -13.83 5.77 0.83
N LEU A 145 -13.79 4.47 0.54
CA LEU A 145 -15.00 3.68 0.33
C LEU A 145 -15.65 3.28 1.64
N ARG A 146 -14.84 3.04 2.68
CA ARG A 146 -15.32 2.69 4.03
C ARG A 146 -15.37 3.88 4.99
N GLY A 147 -14.68 4.97 4.68
CA GLY A 147 -14.59 6.15 5.56
C GLY A 147 -13.75 5.90 6.81
N THR A 148 -12.76 4.99 6.73
CA THR A 148 -11.87 4.63 7.84
C THR A 148 -10.46 5.12 7.60
N SER A 149 -9.65 5.20 8.65
CA SER A 149 -8.24 5.58 8.52
C SER A 149 -7.39 4.81 9.53
N ALA A 150 -6.12 4.63 9.17
CA ALA A 150 -5.10 4.01 10.02
C ALA A 150 -3.84 4.86 9.98
N GLN A 151 -3.02 4.80 11.03
CA GLN A 151 -1.73 5.50 11.06
C GLN A 151 -0.62 4.58 11.56
N THR A 152 0.61 4.87 11.13
CA THR A 152 1.81 4.19 11.60
C THR A 152 2.99 5.14 11.62
N THR A 153 4.01 4.80 12.41
CA THR A 153 5.26 5.56 12.54
C THR A 153 6.47 4.62 12.52
N LYS A 154 7.58 5.10 11.97
CA LYS A 154 8.87 4.39 12.02
C LYS A 154 10.02 5.39 12.10
N GLU A 155 10.94 5.17 13.05
CA GLU A 155 12.12 6.01 13.25
C GLU A 155 13.22 5.72 12.23
N PHE A 156 13.89 6.75 11.73
CA PHE A 156 15.08 6.68 10.91
C PHE A 156 16.17 7.67 11.38
N ILE A 157 17.41 7.40 11.01
CA ILE A 157 18.59 8.19 11.38
C ILE A 157 19.19 8.78 10.11
N VAL A 158 19.51 10.07 10.14
CA VAL A 158 20.28 10.77 9.11
C VAL A 158 21.69 11.00 9.67
N GLU A 159 22.71 10.64 8.90
CA GLU A 159 24.13 10.85 9.24
C GLU A 159 24.71 12.13 8.64
#